data_AF-A0A942LC52-F1
#
_entry.id   AF-A0A942LC52-F1
#
_cell.length_a   1.000
_cell.length_b   1.000
_cell.length_c   1.000
_cell.angle_alpha   90.00
_cell.angle_beta   90.00
_cell.angle_gamma   90.00
#
_symmetry.space_group_name_H-M   'P 1'
#
loop_
_entity.id
_entity.type
_entity.pdbx_description
1 polymer ?
#
loop_
_entity_poly.entity_id
_entity_poly.type
_entity_poly.pdbx_seq_one_letter_code
_entity_poly.pdbx_strand_id
1 'polypeptide(L)'
;GAYEAINLDGGGSTQMILRPQGDTSRQIVNNLSGGSERSLMNGIGIVNTSPKTDSIGGINLKTFDNSVFVNTTRPITLTAYDRNFNPMVVNYADVKWSVTGIRGSFAGNLFKPSTAGKGNITAKYKGATATMEVRALGSPTALTLNPSRLIMETNSRRRIEALGIDSEGYKAVIDTRDLKFQIPRNLGNVDATGNFISSSQSGAGIINVSLGKLAASLPIAIGTKENIVDGFESLNASFLAFPAEVTGSYELASTSRSGKSSGKLSFDFTATDATRAAYIVFQNGGLHFAQRPSRLGMWVYGEESGNHWIRAKIVGSDGTAHALDLSSAIDWTGWKFLEATVPATLQAPLKLERIYVVETDPAIKSKGSIYIDDLTAFYPAPIPELSAPTKLTDVREVKAELNGDQAFRFTAHGAVTNIDTLLDNLAVQKLAQIANNETSVSVFAGVLDSSAKNQLETTLIQANGGHRATQHKDSLFIQLDNTKGGLRETNFAQWSWFINTLENTDARNVFVILPNAFSFTDKLEEKLFKDTLKKLKETKSADVWVLHGGQTDFDVVLDEGIRYVGLKDYPQHSDIDVFNQLKYMMFTVNENQVTYEILPLFTK
;
A
#
# COMPACT_ATOMS: atom_id res chain seq x y z
N GLY A 1 25.31 -27.48 -2.10
CA GLY A 1 25.69 -26.77 -3.34
C GLY A 1 25.15 -27.55 -4.53
N ALA A 2 25.00 -26.90 -5.69
CA ALA A 2 24.65 -27.59 -6.92
C ALA A 2 25.92 -28.23 -7.53
N TYR A 3 25.79 -29.44 -8.09
CA TYR A 3 26.88 -30.07 -8.85
C TYR A 3 27.01 -29.44 -10.25
N GLU A 4 25.86 -29.18 -10.89
CA GLU A 4 25.72 -28.43 -12.13
C GLU A 4 24.62 -27.39 -11.95
N ALA A 5 24.85 -26.18 -12.47
CA ALA A 5 23.88 -25.10 -12.43
C ALA A 5 23.57 -24.64 -13.85
N ILE A 6 22.29 -24.51 -14.16
CA ILE A 6 21.81 -23.90 -15.40
C ILE A 6 21.27 -22.52 -15.03
N ASN A 7 21.82 -21.47 -15.63
CA ASN A 7 21.28 -20.13 -15.51
C ASN A 7 20.24 -19.94 -16.62
N LEU A 8 18.97 -19.86 -16.25
CA LEU A 8 17.88 -19.52 -17.16
C LEU A 8 17.55 -18.05 -16.95
N ASP A 9 17.68 -17.24 -18.00
CA ASP A 9 17.40 -15.79 -17.95
C ASP A 9 16.00 -15.54 -17.34
N GLY A 10 15.99 -14.79 -16.24
CA GLY A 10 14.87 -14.67 -15.29
C GLY A 10 14.20 -13.30 -15.33
N GLY A 11 14.24 -12.61 -16.47
CA GLY A 11 13.55 -11.33 -16.64
C GLY A 11 12.02 -11.44 -16.53
N GLY A 12 11.33 -10.30 -16.68
CA GLY A 12 9.85 -10.23 -16.65
C GLY A 12 9.14 -11.03 -17.77
N SER A 13 9.91 -11.63 -18.68
CA SER A 13 9.50 -12.54 -19.74
C SER A 13 9.75 -14.02 -19.40
N THR A 14 9.87 -14.38 -18.12
CA THR A 14 9.96 -15.77 -17.68
C THR A 14 8.80 -16.08 -16.75
N GLN A 15 8.28 -17.31 -16.79
CA GLN A 15 7.30 -17.81 -15.82
C GLN A 15 7.85 -19.10 -15.24
N MET A 16 8.01 -19.15 -13.92
CA MET A 16 8.49 -20.31 -13.19
C MET A 16 7.35 -20.83 -12.31
N ILE A 17 7.01 -22.09 -12.52
CA ILE A 17 6.01 -22.81 -11.73
C ILE A 17 6.73 -23.88 -10.92
N LEU A 18 6.47 -23.93 -9.62
CA LEU A 18 6.93 -25.00 -8.74
C LEU A 18 5.74 -25.67 -8.06
N ARG A 19 5.86 -26.96 -7.79
CA ARG A 19 5.04 -27.65 -6.79
C ARG A 19 5.91 -27.81 -5.55
N PRO A 20 5.72 -27.00 -4.49
CA PRO A 20 6.52 -27.13 -3.29
C PRO A 20 6.42 -28.55 -2.74
N GLN A 21 7.49 -28.98 -2.08
CA GLN A 21 7.58 -30.33 -1.53
C GLN A 21 6.41 -30.61 -0.56
N GLY A 22 5.67 -31.69 -0.83
CA GLY A 22 4.49 -32.09 -0.07
C GLY A 22 3.18 -31.40 -0.47
N ASP A 23 3.23 -30.35 -1.30
CA ASP A 23 2.01 -29.72 -1.83
C ASP A 23 1.48 -30.50 -3.03
N THR A 24 0.15 -30.46 -3.21
CA THR A 24 -0.53 -30.99 -4.40
C THR A 24 -0.71 -29.93 -5.48
N SER A 25 -0.82 -28.66 -5.10
CA SER A 25 -0.99 -27.51 -5.99
C SER A 25 0.35 -26.98 -6.52
N ARG A 26 0.33 -26.51 -7.77
CA ARG A 26 1.41 -25.78 -8.39
C ARG A 26 1.23 -24.29 -8.12
N GLN A 27 2.32 -23.56 -7.96
CA GLN A 27 2.32 -22.12 -7.76
C GLN A 27 3.39 -21.45 -8.62
N ILE A 28 3.07 -20.24 -9.07
CA ILE A 28 4.03 -19.34 -9.72
C ILE A 28 4.94 -18.78 -8.62
N VAL A 29 6.25 -18.80 -8.83
CA VAL A 29 7.23 -18.38 -7.80
C VAL A 29 8.03 -17.13 -8.19
N ASN A 30 7.75 -16.57 -9.36
CA ASN A 30 8.36 -15.32 -9.82
C ASN A 30 7.30 -14.25 -10.12
N ASN A 31 7.73 -12.99 -10.20
CA ASN A 31 6.85 -11.88 -10.53
C ASN A 31 6.60 -11.82 -12.04
N LEU A 32 5.34 -11.89 -12.45
CA LEU A 32 4.93 -11.80 -13.86
C LEU A 32 4.65 -10.35 -14.23
N SER A 33 5.23 -9.88 -15.35
CA SER A 33 5.06 -8.51 -15.86
C SER A 33 3.60 -8.13 -16.14
N GLY A 34 2.76 -9.09 -16.55
CA GLY A 34 1.33 -8.90 -16.80
C GLY A 34 0.41 -9.20 -15.61
N GLY A 35 0.96 -9.57 -14.45
CA GLY A 35 0.16 -9.94 -13.27
C GLY A 35 -0.62 -11.26 -13.38
N SER A 36 -0.60 -11.92 -14.53
CA SER A 36 -1.23 -13.22 -14.78
C SER A 36 -0.30 -14.16 -15.56
N GLU A 37 -0.61 -15.46 -15.50
CA GLU A 37 0.00 -16.45 -16.39
C GLU A 37 -0.21 -16.07 -17.85
N ARG A 38 0.75 -16.42 -18.70
CA ARG A 38 0.70 -16.14 -20.14
C ARG A 38 1.00 -17.40 -20.95
N SER A 39 0.52 -17.42 -22.18
CA SER A 39 0.89 -18.47 -23.12
C SER A 39 2.39 -18.42 -23.41
N LEU A 40 3.06 -19.57 -23.33
CA LEU A 40 4.49 -19.72 -23.62
C LEU A 40 4.67 -20.69 -24.77
N MET A 41 5.55 -20.34 -25.72
CA MET A 41 5.85 -21.22 -26.86
C MET A 41 6.74 -22.41 -26.48
N ASN A 42 7.68 -22.23 -25.56
CA ASN A 42 8.64 -23.24 -25.13
C ASN A 42 8.77 -23.23 -23.59
N GLY A 43 9.09 -24.39 -23.00
CA GLY A 43 9.35 -24.51 -21.56
C GLY A 43 10.13 -25.79 -21.22
N ILE A 44 10.86 -25.77 -20.11
CA ILE A 44 11.56 -26.93 -19.55
C ILE A 44 10.81 -27.36 -18.29
N GLY A 45 10.46 -28.65 -18.21
CA GLY A 45 9.77 -29.23 -17.05
C GLY A 45 10.60 -30.32 -16.40
N ILE A 46 10.85 -30.20 -15.10
CA ILE A 46 11.40 -31.29 -14.28
C ILE A 46 10.23 -31.91 -13.52
N VAL A 47 9.89 -33.16 -13.83
CA VAL A 47 8.77 -33.87 -13.25
C VAL A 47 9.28 -35.12 -12.55
N ASN A 48 8.83 -35.32 -11.31
CA ASN A 48 9.07 -36.55 -10.59
C ASN A 48 8.12 -37.65 -11.09
N THR A 49 8.68 -38.68 -11.74
CA THR A 49 7.95 -39.84 -12.27
C THR A 49 8.01 -41.06 -11.34
N SER A 50 8.65 -40.94 -10.17
CA SER A 50 8.78 -42.03 -9.21
C SER A 50 7.40 -42.47 -8.68
N PRO A 51 7.17 -43.77 -8.45
CA PRO A 51 5.89 -44.26 -7.96
C PRO A 51 5.57 -43.69 -6.58
N LYS A 52 4.28 -43.47 -6.31
CA LYS A 52 3.79 -43.09 -4.98
C LYS A 52 3.93 -44.26 -4.01
N THR A 53 4.25 -43.96 -2.76
CA THR A 53 4.39 -44.93 -1.68
C THR A 53 3.73 -44.40 -0.40
N ASP A 54 3.36 -45.30 0.50
CA ASP A 54 2.82 -44.92 1.82
C ASP A 54 3.91 -44.65 2.86
N SER A 55 5.18 -44.86 2.50
CA SER A 55 6.33 -44.66 3.38
C SER A 55 6.66 -43.17 3.43
N ILE A 56 6.52 -42.56 4.62
CA ILE A 56 6.76 -41.13 4.77
C ILE A 56 8.24 -40.79 4.55
N GLY A 57 8.49 -39.79 3.70
CA GLY A 57 9.79 -39.18 3.48
C GLY A 57 10.01 -37.97 4.40
N GLY A 58 8.95 -37.19 4.64
CA GLY A 58 8.99 -36.09 5.59
C GLY A 58 7.71 -35.24 5.62
N ILE A 59 7.77 -34.18 6.43
CA ILE A 59 6.68 -33.21 6.60
C ILE A 59 7.25 -31.80 6.61
N ASN A 60 6.43 -30.84 6.19
CA ASN A 60 6.75 -29.41 6.21
C ASN A 60 5.62 -28.65 6.91
N LEU A 61 5.98 -27.57 7.61
CA LEU A 61 5.04 -26.67 8.27
C LEU A 61 5.04 -25.31 7.59
N LYS A 62 3.86 -24.73 7.43
CA LYS A 62 3.65 -23.41 6.82
C LYS A 62 2.54 -22.67 7.56
N THR A 63 2.66 -21.35 7.59
CA THR A 63 1.63 -20.41 8.02
C THR A 63 1.68 -19.22 7.08
N PHE A 64 0.60 -18.44 7.00
CA PHE A 64 0.60 -17.21 6.19
C PHE A 64 1.31 -16.04 6.89
N ASP A 65 1.54 -16.14 8.20
CA ASP A 65 2.29 -15.16 9.01
C ASP A 65 2.87 -15.89 10.23
N ASN A 66 4.16 -15.72 10.48
CA ASN A 66 4.86 -16.32 11.63
C ASN A 66 4.59 -15.57 12.93
N SER A 67 4.04 -14.35 12.85
CA SER A 67 3.60 -13.58 14.00
C SER A 67 2.13 -13.84 14.30
N VAL A 68 1.78 -13.92 15.59
CA VAL A 68 0.41 -14.11 16.06
C VAL A 68 0.22 -13.42 17.40
N PHE A 69 -0.87 -12.68 17.59
CA PHE A 69 -1.16 -12.04 18.88
C PHE A 69 -1.60 -13.08 19.92
N VAL A 70 -1.27 -12.87 21.21
CA VAL A 70 -1.85 -13.69 22.27
C VAL A 70 -3.37 -13.70 22.19
N ASN A 71 -3.96 -14.86 22.47
CA ASN A 71 -5.40 -15.11 22.42
C ASN A 71 -6.07 -14.98 21.04
N THR A 72 -5.32 -14.84 19.95
CA THR A 72 -5.83 -15.04 18.58
C THR A 72 -5.34 -16.37 18.01
N THR A 73 -5.90 -16.81 16.90
CA THR A 73 -5.62 -18.11 16.29
C THR A 73 -4.71 -17.99 15.07
N ARG A 74 -3.96 -19.06 14.83
CA ARG A 74 -3.13 -19.24 13.64
C ARG A 74 -3.25 -20.66 13.09
N PRO A 75 -3.78 -20.84 11.87
CA PRO A 75 -3.68 -22.12 11.19
C PRO A 75 -2.21 -22.45 10.92
N ILE A 76 -1.81 -23.64 11.34
CA ILE A 76 -0.53 -24.23 10.93
C ILE A 76 -0.86 -25.31 9.91
N THR A 77 -0.43 -25.09 8.67
CA THR A 77 -0.61 -26.06 7.58
C THR A 77 0.54 -27.05 7.60
N LEU A 78 0.21 -28.34 7.65
CA LEU A 78 1.16 -29.43 7.49
C LEU A 78 1.00 -30.04 6.10
N THR A 79 2.09 -30.16 5.38
CA THR A 79 2.16 -30.92 4.11
C THR A 79 3.12 -32.09 4.27
N ALA A 80 2.78 -33.26 3.75
CA ALA A 80 3.60 -34.47 3.86
C ALA A 80 4.02 -34.96 2.49
N TYR A 81 5.15 -35.66 2.42
CA TYR A 81 5.62 -36.32 1.21
C TYR A 81 6.18 -37.71 1.53
N ASP A 82 6.13 -38.60 0.56
CA ASP A 82 6.64 -39.96 0.67
C ASP A 82 8.16 -40.03 0.44
N ARG A 83 8.78 -41.21 0.60
CA ARG A 83 10.22 -41.40 0.37
C ARG A 83 10.69 -41.06 -1.04
N ASN A 84 9.76 -41.01 -2.00
CA ASN A 84 10.01 -40.66 -3.37
C ASN A 84 9.63 -39.19 -3.66
N PHE A 85 9.37 -38.36 -2.65
CA PHE A 85 9.00 -36.94 -2.78
C PHE A 85 7.65 -36.67 -3.47
N ASN A 86 6.75 -37.65 -3.50
CA ASN A 86 5.37 -37.43 -3.91
C ASN A 86 4.54 -36.88 -2.73
N PRO A 87 3.61 -35.93 -2.98
CA PRO A 87 2.75 -35.40 -1.92
C PRO A 87 1.82 -36.47 -1.35
N MET A 88 1.64 -36.45 -0.04
CA MET A 88 0.77 -37.35 0.70
C MET A 88 -0.39 -36.56 1.33
N VAL A 89 -1.58 -37.15 1.34
CA VAL A 89 -2.72 -36.60 2.07
C VAL A 89 -2.44 -36.72 3.57
N VAL A 90 -2.67 -35.62 4.30
CA VAL A 90 -2.46 -35.53 5.74
C VAL A 90 -3.77 -35.76 6.47
N ASN A 91 -3.80 -36.74 7.37
CA ASN A 91 -4.86 -36.87 8.36
C ASN A 91 -4.49 -36.09 9.62
N TYR A 92 -5.10 -34.92 9.81
CA TYR A 92 -4.79 -34.03 10.95
C TYR A 92 -5.09 -34.65 12.32
N ALA A 93 -5.96 -35.68 12.40
CA ALA A 93 -6.22 -36.40 13.65
C ALA A 93 -4.99 -37.17 14.18
N ASP A 94 -4.07 -37.56 13.29
CA ASP A 94 -2.86 -38.31 13.64
C ASP A 94 -1.66 -37.39 13.93
N VAL A 95 -1.83 -36.07 13.79
CA VAL A 95 -0.75 -35.09 13.98
C VAL A 95 -0.66 -34.71 15.45
N LYS A 96 0.53 -34.87 16.03
CA LYS A 96 0.83 -34.44 17.40
C LYS A 96 1.53 -33.09 17.36
N TRP A 97 0.90 -32.07 17.93
CA TRP A 97 1.41 -30.72 18.02
C TRP A 97 2.00 -30.42 19.39
N SER A 98 3.08 -29.64 19.43
CA SER A 98 3.64 -29.08 20.66
C SER A 98 4.27 -27.73 20.39
N VAL A 99 4.42 -26.90 21.43
CA VAL A 99 5.13 -25.62 21.36
C VAL A 99 6.12 -25.53 22.52
N THR A 100 7.31 -24.97 22.25
CA THR A 100 8.32 -24.62 23.26
C THR A 100 8.71 -23.15 23.16
N GLY A 101 9.32 -22.58 24.20
CA GLY A 101 9.67 -21.15 24.27
C GLY A 101 8.51 -20.23 24.68
N ILE A 102 7.27 -20.60 24.33
CA ILE A 102 6.03 -19.92 24.75
C ILE A 102 4.96 -20.94 25.19
N ARG A 103 3.94 -20.46 25.90
CA ARG A 103 2.74 -21.25 26.24
C ARG A 103 1.63 -21.02 25.22
N GLY A 104 0.95 -22.07 24.80
CA GLY A 104 -0.21 -22.01 23.90
C GLY A 104 -0.95 -23.34 23.82
N SER A 105 -2.04 -23.35 23.08
CA SER A 105 -2.88 -24.54 22.87
C SER A 105 -3.14 -24.78 21.39
N PHE A 106 -3.48 -26.01 21.03
CA PHE A 106 -3.88 -26.41 19.69
C PHE A 106 -5.30 -26.96 19.70
N ALA A 107 -6.14 -26.48 18.77
CA ALA A 107 -7.42 -27.08 18.43
C ALA A 107 -7.34 -27.58 16.97
N GLY A 108 -7.10 -28.88 16.80
CA GLY A 108 -6.69 -29.41 15.50
C GLY A 108 -5.35 -28.79 15.07
N ASN A 109 -5.34 -28.06 13.95
CA ASN A 109 -4.16 -27.35 13.46
C ASN A 109 -4.15 -25.85 13.82
N LEU A 110 -5.09 -25.40 14.64
CA LEU A 110 -5.20 -24.00 15.04
C LEU A 110 -4.39 -23.76 16.31
N PHE A 111 -3.28 -23.06 16.18
CA PHE A 111 -2.46 -22.62 17.30
C PHE A 111 -3.03 -21.35 17.93
N LYS A 112 -3.10 -21.31 19.26
CA LYS A 112 -3.51 -20.14 20.05
C LYS A 112 -2.51 -19.89 21.18
N PRO A 113 -1.62 -18.89 21.07
CA PRO A 113 -0.67 -18.56 22.13
C PRO A 113 -1.34 -17.86 23.32
N SER A 114 -0.78 -18.08 24.50
CA SER A 114 -1.22 -17.49 25.78
C SER A 114 -0.17 -16.60 26.45
N THR A 115 1.08 -16.65 25.97
CA THR A 115 2.17 -15.77 26.39
C THR A 115 2.89 -15.21 25.17
N ALA A 116 3.30 -13.94 25.23
CA ALA A 116 4.15 -13.34 24.21
C ALA A 116 5.58 -13.90 24.27
N GLY A 117 6.30 -13.83 23.16
CA GLY A 117 7.69 -14.29 23.04
C GLY A 117 7.95 -15.09 21.76
N LYS A 118 9.21 -15.52 21.56
CA LYS A 118 9.60 -16.42 20.48
C LYS A 118 9.39 -17.86 20.92
N GLY A 119 8.82 -18.68 20.03
CA GLY A 119 8.58 -20.10 20.29
C GLY A 119 8.81 -20.95 19.06
N ASN A 120 8.86 -22.26 19.28
CA ASN A 120 9.00 -23.26 18.23
C ASN A 120 7.81 -24.20 18.25
N ILE A 121 7.03 -24.20 17.16
CA ILE A 121 5.95 -25.17 16.95
C ILE A 121 6.55 -26.42 16.32
N THR A 122 6.31 -27.57 16.94
CA THR A 122 6.74 -28.86 16.42
C THR A 122 5.52 -29.72 16.11
N ALA A 123 5.53 -30.35 14.94
CA ALA A 123 4.56 -31.36 14.55
C ALA A 123 5.25 -32.72 14.39
N LYS A 124 4.58 -33.78 14.85
CA LYS A 124 4.97 -35.17 14.57
C LYS A 124 3.84 -35.88 13.84
N TYR A 125 4.17 -36.52 12.73
CA TYR A 125 3.21 -37.27 11.90
C TYR A 125 3.89 -38.49 11.30
N LYS A 126 3.34 -39.69 11.52
CA LYS A 126 3.87 -40.99 11.04
C LYS A 126 5.38 -41.19 11.25
N GLY A 127 5.93 -40.66 12.35
CA GLY A 127 7.37 -40.75 12.68
C GLY A 127 8.24 -39.61 12.13
N ALA A 128 7.75 -38.82 11.17
CA ALA A 128 8.43 -37.61 10.73
C ALA A 128 8.18 -36.44 11.70
N THR A 129 9.16 -35.54 11.81
CA THR A 129 9.09 -34.34 12.66
C THR A 129 9.45 -33.11 11.86
N ALA A 130 8.71 -32.02 12.04
CA ALA A 130 9.08 -30.70 11.54
C ALA A 130 8.86 -29.66 12.63
N THR A 131 9.69 -28.61 12.59
CA THR A 131 9.63 -27.48 13.50
C THR A 131 9.61 -26.18 12.71
N MET A 132 8.85 -25.20 13.19
CA MET A 132 8.85 -23.83 12.68
C MET A 132 8.89 -22.82 13.82
N GLU A 133 9.56 -21.70 13.60
CA GLU A 133 9.54 -20.58 14.54
C GLU A 133 8.19 -19.84 14.46
N VAL A 134 7.71 -19.38 15.61
CA VAL A 134 6.53 -18.52 15.76
C VAL A 134 6.86 -17.38 16.72
N ARG A 135 6.38 -16.18 16.42
CA ARG A 135 6.47 -15.00 17.31
C ARG A 135 5.10 -14.69 17.87
N ALA A 136 4.91 -14.96 19.16
CA ALA A 136 3.71 -14.52 19.86
C ALA A 136 3.87 -13.05 20.30
N LEU A 137 3.03 -12.17 19.76
CA LEU A 137 2.99 -10.75 20.12
C LEU A 137 2.13 -10.54 21.39
N GLY A 138 2.22 -9.34 21.97
CA GLY A 138 1.34 -8.91 23.07
C GLY A 138 -0.14 -8.90 22.67
N SER A 139 -1.02 -8.28 23.45
CA SER A 139 -2.39 -8.03 22.96
C SER A 139 -2.37 -6.85 21.99
N PRO A 140 -3.13 -6.89 20.88
CA PRO A 140 -3.22 -5.74 20.00
C PRO A 140 -3.93 -4.58 20.72
N THR A 141 -3.52 -3.36 20.40
CA THR A 141 -4.11 -2.10 20.87
C THR A 141 -4.82 -1.34 19.75
N ALA A 142 -4.51 -1.68 18.48
CA ALA A 142 -5.19 -1.15 17.32
C ALA A 142 -5.48 -2.25 16.28
N LEU A 143 -6.45 -1.97 15.41
CA LEU A 143 -6.85 -2.83 14.30
C LEU A 143 -6.95 -1.96 13.05
N THR A 144 -6.35 -2.39 11.96
CA THR A 144 -6.46 -1.73 10.65
C THR A 144 -6.90 -2.73 9.59
N LEU A 145 -7.45 -2.23 8.47
CA LEU A 145 -7.97 -3.05 7.38
C LEU A 145 -7.20 -2.74 6.09
N ASN A 146 -6.90 -3.79 5.34
CA ASN A 146 -6.28 -3.71 4.02
C ASN A 146 -7.15 -4.43 2.98
N PRO A 147 -7.59 -3.74 1.91
CA PRO A 147 -7.43 -2.31 1.66
C PRO A 147 -8.21 -1.45 2.67
N SER A 148 -7.82 -0.18 2.83
CA SER A 148 -8.48 0.78 3.73
C SER A 148 -9.80 1.32 3.20
N ARG A 149 -10.11 1.07 1.92
CA ARG A 149 -11.39 1.35 1.25
C ARG A 149 -11.62 0.35 0.12
N LEU A 150 -12.89 0.13 -0.25
CA LEU A 150 -13.26 -0.77 -1.35
C LEU A 150 -14.17 -0.10 -2.38
N ILE A 151 -13.81 -0.23 -3.65
CA ILE A 151 -14.69 0.01 -4.80
C ILE A 151 -14.76 -1.31 -5.56
N MET A 152 -15.96 -1.83 -5.75
CA MET A 152 -16.19 -3.16 -6.30
C MET A 152 -17.35 -3.15 -7.30
N GLU A 153 -17.28 -3.98 -8.33
CA GLU A 153 -18.45 -4.28 -9.17
C GLU A 153 -19.44 -5.18 -8.41
N THR A 154 -20.67 -5.32 -8.90
CA THR A 154 -21.65 -6.24 -8.32
C THR A 154 -21.21 -7.69 -8.48
N ASN A 155 -21.61 -8.57 -7.54
CA ASN A 155 -21.26 -9.99 -7.51
C ASN A 155 -19.74 -10.30 -7.61
N SER A 156 -18.90 -9.36 -7.23
CA SER A 156 -17.44 -9.50 -7.27
C SER A 156 -16.90 -9.91 -5.90
N ARG A 157 -15.71 -10.50 -5.89
CA ARG A 157 -15.06 -11.00 -4.68
C ARG A 157 -13.77 -10.24 -4.38
N ARG A 158 -13.53 -9.93 -3.11
CA ARG A 158 -12.30 -9.29 -2.65
C ARG A 158 -11.92 -9.78 -1.26
N ARG A 159 -10.64 -10.03 -1.04
CA ARG A 159 -10.12 -10.34 0.29
C ARG A 159 -10.05 -9.07 1.13
N ILE A 160 -10.53 -9.15 2.37
CA ILE A 160 -10.33 -8.12 3.39
C ILE A 160 -9.37 -8.71 4.41
N GLU A 161 -8.22 -8.06 4.58
CA GLU A 161 -7.25 -8.44 5.60
C GLU A 161 -7.35 -7.50 6.79
N ALA A 162 -7.37 -8.04 8.00
CA ALA A 162 -7.28 -7.24 9.22
C ALA A 162 -5.91 -7.40 9.85
N LEU A 163 -5.26 -6.29 10.16
CA LEU A 163 -3.94 -6.24 10.77
C LEU A 163 -4.08 -5.74 12.21
N GLY A 164 -3.68 -6.56 13.18
CA GLY A 164 -3.52 -6.13 14.55
C GLY A 164 -2.21 -5.37 14.73
N ILE A 165 -2.19 -4.41 15.63
CA ILE A 165 -0.99 -3.64 16.00
C ILE A 165 -0.91 -3.60 17.52
N ASP A 166 0.24 -3.94 18.13
CA ASP A 166 0.47 -3.75 19.57
C ASP A 166 1.01 -2.36 19.92
N SER A 167 1.21 -2.11 21.22
CA SER A 167 1.71 -0.84 21.75
C SER A 167 3.13 -0.48 21.31
N GLU A 168 3.91 -1.44 20.79
CA GLU A 168 5.26 -1.20 20.26
C GLU A 168 5.27 -1.14 18.71
N GLY A 169 4.09 -1.21 18.06
CA GLY A 169 3.96 -1.13 16.62
C GLY A 169 4.27 -2.43 15.88
N TYR A 170 4.37 -3.58 16.57
CA TYR A 170 4.44 -4.88 15.91
C TYR A 170 3.10 -5.23 15.31
N LYS A 171 3.15 -5.80 14.10
CA LYS A 171 1.98 -6.09 13.28
C LYS A 171 1.88 -7.59 13.03
N ALA A 172 0.66 -8.11 13.02
CA ALA A 172 0.39 -9.45 12.52
C ALA A 172 -1.02 -9.52 11.94
N VAL A 173 -1.21 -10.33 10.90
CA VAL A 173 -2.53 -10.52 10.29
C VAL A 173 -3.42 -11.26 11.27
N ILE A 174 -4.65 -10.79 11.50
CA ILE A 174 -5.66 -11.48 12.31
C ILE A 174 -6.41 -12.48 11.44
N ASP A 175 -6.54 -13.71 11.92
CA ASP A 175 -7.33 -14.71 11.22
C ASP A 175 -8.81 -14.33 11.28
N THR A 176 -9.52 -14.49 10.16
CA THR A 176 -10.93 -14.08 10.05
C THR A 176 -11.85 -14.79 11.03
N ARG A 177 -11.47 -15.97 11.53
CA ARG A 177 -12.20 -16.71 12.57
C ARG A 177 -12.21 -16.00 13.93
N ASP A 178 -11.25 -15.11 14.18
CA ASP A 178 -11.20 -14.29 15.40
C ASP A 178 -11.93 -12.95 15.25
N LEU A 179 -12.42 -12.63 14.04
CA LEU A 179 -13.05 -11.35 13.72
C LEU A 179 -14.57 -11.47 13.71
N LYS A 180 -15.22 -10.38 14.12
CA LYS A 180 -16.67 -10.20 13.95
C LYS A 180 -16.92 -9.10 12.92
N PHE A 181 -17.55 -9.48 11.80
CA PHE A 181 -17.97 -8.59 10.74
C PHE A 181 -19.41 -8.12 10.94
N GLN A 182 -19.64 -6.82 10.82
CA GLN A 182 -20.95 -6.20 10.74
C GLN A 182 -21.07 -5.54 9.37
N ILE A 183 -21.84 -6.18 8.49
CA ILE A 183 -21.98 -5.78 7.08
C ILE A 183 -23.43 -5.35 6.87
N PRO A 184 -23.67 -4.12 6.37
CA PRO A 184 -25.00 -3.71 5.93
C PRO A 184 -25.59 -4.68 4.89
N ARG A 185 -26.85 -5.08 5.08
CA ARG A 185 -27.50 -6.16 4.29
C ARG A 185 -27.49 -5.93 2.77
N ASN A 186 -27.48 -4.68 2.34
CA ASN A 186 -27.48 -4.30 0.93
C ASN A 186 -26.09 -4.42 0.26
N LEU A 187 -25.02 -4.64 1.02
CA LEU A 187 -23.65 -4.65 0.48
C LEU A 187 -23.11 -6.05 0.20
N GLY A 188 -23.57 -7.09 0.90
CA GLY A 188 -23.15 -8.46 0.65
C GLY A 188 -22.74 -9.21 1.92
N ASN A 189 -21.81 -10.15 1.79
CA ASN A 189 -21.41 -11.02 2.89
C ASN A 189 -19.92 -11.42 2.81
N VAL A 190 -19.40 -11.98 3.89
CA VAL A 190 -18.07 -12.62 3.92
C VAL A 190 -18.27 -14.13 3.84
N ASP A 191 -17.49 -14.81 2.99
CA ASP A 191 -17.48 -16.27 2.87
C ASP A 191 -16.65 -16.93 3.98
N ALA A 192 -16.73 -18.27 4.08
CA ALA A 192 -16.00 -19.05 5.09
C ALA A 192 -14.47 -18.93 4.98
N THR A 193 -13.95 -18.44 3.85
CA THR A 193 -12.53 -18.22 3.60
C THR A 193 -12.08 -16.79 3.91
N GLY A 194 -13.00 -15.93 4.37
CA GLY A 194 -12.70 -14.55 4.72
C GLY A 194 -12.77 -13.57 3.54
N ASN A 195 -13.28 -13.98 2.38
CA ASN A 195 -13.47 -13.07 1.25
C ASN A 195 -14.82 -12.38 1.33
N PHE A 196 -14.84 -11.08 1.12
CA PHE A 196 -16.05 -10.31 0.92
C PHE A 196 -16.59 -10.53 -0.49
N ILE A 197 -17.89 -10.79 -0.60
CA ILE A 197 -18.65 -10.96 -1.82
C ILE A 197 -19.67 -9.82 -1.88
N SER A 198 -19.56 -8.96 -2.89
CA SER A 198 -20.48 -7.83 -3.06
C SER A 198 -21.86 -8.31 -3.52
N SER A 199 -22.89 -7.55 -3.16
CA SER A 199 -24.26 -7.82 -3.58
C SER A 199 -24.46 -7.66 -5.08
N SER A 200 -25.61 -8.12 -5.58
CA SER A 200 -26.04 -7.94 -6.96
C SER A 200 -26.59 -6.54 -7.24
N GLN A 201 -26.70 -5.67 -6.23
CA GLN A 201 -27.25 -4.33 -6.34
C GLN A 201 -26.17 -3.29 -6.05
N SER A 202 -26.30 -2.10 -6.64
CA SER A 202 -25.42 -1.00 -6.30
C SER A 202 -25.73 -0.47 -4.90
N GLY A 203 -24.70 0.01 -4.21
CA GLY A 203 -24.85 0.50 -2.84
C GLY A 203 -23.54 0.97 -2.25
N ALA A 204 -23.62 1.77 -1.19
CA ALA A 204 -22.45 2.20 -0.44
C ALA A 204 -22.72 2.14 1.07
N GLY A 205 -21.67 2.01 1.86
CA GLY A 205 -21.77 1.98 3.31
C GLY A 205 -20.44 1.67 3.98
N ILE A 206 -20.49 1.36 5.27
CA ILE A 206 -19.32 1.06 6.10
C ILE A 206 -19.47 -0.35 6.66
N ILE A 207 -18.47 -1.19 6.43
CA ILE A 207 -18.32 -2.49 7.08
C ILE A 207 -17.53 -2.26 8.37
N ASN A 208 -18.06 -2.72 9.51
CA ASN A 208 -17.34 -2.67 10.78
C ASN A 208 -16.79 -4.04 11.12
N VAL A 209 -15.48 -4.11 11.37
CA VAL A 209 -14.75 -5.32 11.74
C VAL A 209 -14.24 -5.15 13.15
N SER A 210 -14.45 -6.14 14.01
CA SER A 210 -14.06 -6.06 15.42
C SER A 210 -13.29 -7.29 15.89
N LEU A 211 -12.33 -7.05 16.79
CA LEU A 211 -11.56 -8.04 17.52
C LEU A 211 -11.67 -7.71 19.02
N GLY A 212 -12.56 -8.41 19.74
CA GLY A 212 -12.87 -8.08 21.12
C GLY A 212 -13.43 -6.65 21.24
N LYS A 213 -12.66 -5.74 21.87
CA LYS A 213 -13.01 -4.32 22.02
C LYS A 213 -12.46 -3.42 20.92
N LEU A 214 -11.54 -3.92 20.10
CA LEU A 214 -10.97 -3.17 18.99
C LEU A 214 -11.95 -3.20 17.81
N ALA A 215 -12.03 -2.09 17.09
CA ALA A 215 -12.85 -1.96 15.90
C ALA A 215 -12.09 -1.21 14.81
N ALA A 216 -12.36 -1.59 13.57
CA ALA A 216 -11.91 -0.90 12.37
C ALA A 216 -13.08 -0.81 11.38
N SER A 217 -13.09 0.26 10.59
CA SER A 217 -14.16 0.54 9.64
C SER A 217 -13.61 0.53 8.23
N LEU A 218 -14.36 -0.06 7.30
CA LEU A 218 -14.04 -0.16 5.89
C LEU A 218 -15.16 0.46 5.07
N PRO A 219 -14.95 1.64 4.48
CA PRO A 219 -15.93 2.26 3.63
C PRO A 219 -15.89 1.57 2.25
N ILE A 220 -17.07 1.21 1.75
CA ILE A 220 -17.23 0.42 0.53
C ILE A 220 -18.30 1.04 -0.38
N ALA A 221 -18.03 0.99 -1.69
CA ALA A 221 -19.00 1.25 -2.76
C ALA A 221 -19.05 0.05 -3.71
N ILE A 222 -20.26 -0.33 -4.08
CA ILE A 222 -20.56 -1.46 -4.96
C ILE A 222 -21.34 -0.96 -6.16
N GLY A 223 -20.90 -1.40 -7.33
CA GLY A 223 -21.48 -1.02 -8.61
C GLY A 223 -21.35 0.46 -8.92
N THR A 224 -22.04 0.85 -9.97
CA THR A 224 -22.09 2.23 -10.46
C THR A 224 -23.54 2.71 -10.54
N LYS A 225 -23.71 4.03 -10.49
CA LYS A 225 -24.95 4.70 -10.83
C LYS A 225 -24.87 5.10 -12.30
N GLU A 226 -25.86 4.64 -13.07
CA GLU A 226 -26.01 4.95 -14.48
C GLU A 226 -26.68 6.32 -14.66
N ASN A 227 -26.21 7.09 -15.64
CA ASN A 227 -26.81 8.34 -16.07
C ASN A 227 -26.80 8.40 -17.59
N ILE A 228 -27.98 8.35 -18.23
CA ILE A 228 -28.09 8.56 -19.68
C ILE A 228 -27.78 10.04 -19.94
N VAL A 229 -26.67 10.26 -20.62
CA VAL A 229 -26.11 11.57 -20.98
C VAL A 229 -26.80 12.10 -22.23
N ASP A 230 -27.11 11.19 -23.16
CA ASP A 230 -27.76 11.51 -24.41
C ASP A 230 -28.52 10.29 -24.95
N GLY A 231 -29.83 10.43 -25.13
CA GLY A 231 -30.69 9.42 -25.74
C GLY A 231 -30.91 9.66 -27.25
N PHE A 232 -30.21 10.61 -27.86
CA PHE A 232 -30.30 10.89 -29.31
C PHE A 232 -31.73 11.22 -29.80
N GLU A 233 -32.49 11.93 -28.96
CA GLU A 233 -33.86 12.41 -29.26
C GLU A 233 -33.87 13.77 -29.97
N SER A 234 -32.71 14.39 -30.15
CA SER A 234 -32.54 15.69 -30.82
C SER A 234 -31.19 15.78 -31.51
N LEU A 235 -31.10 16.56 -32.59
CA LEU A 235 -29.86 16.71 -33.35
C LEU A 235 -28.90 17.67 -32.62
N ASN A 236 -27.92 17.11 -31.91
CA ASN A 236 -26.97 17.83 -31.05
C ASN A 236 -25.49 17.64 -31.45
N ALA A 237 -25.26 17.06 -32.62
CA ALA A 237 -23.94 16.81 -33.19
C ALA A 237 -23.97 16.99 -34.71
N SER A 238 -22.78 17.05 -35.31
CA SER A 238 -22.59 17.18 -36.75
C SER A 238 -21.63 16.11 -37.28
N PHE A 239 -21.77 15.78 -38.56
CA PHE A 239 -20.85 14.89 -39.24
C PHE A 239 -19.52 15.59 -39.56
N LEU A 240 -18.41 14.88 -39.36
CA LEU A 240 -17.10 15.24 -39.88
C LEU A 240 -16.42 14.00 -40.46
N ALA A 241 -15.66 14.17 -41.54
CA ALA A 241 -14.93 13.10 -42.22
C ALA A 241 -13.41 13.26 -42.04
N PHE A 242 -12.68 12.15 -42.12
CA PHE A 242 -11.23 12.13 -42.30
C PHE A 242 -10.78 10.91 -43.14
N PRO A 243 -9.94 11.08 -44.16
CA PRO A 243 -9.59 12.35 -44.81
C PRO A 243 -10.79 12.92 -45.57
N ALA A 244 -10.61 14.01 -46.34
CA ALA A 244 -11.70 14.73 -46.98
C ALA A 244 -12.49 13.91 -48.03
N GLU A 245 -11.89 12.83 -48.53
CA GLU A 245 -12.47 11.89 -49.49
C GLU A 245 -13.52 10.96 -48.88
N VAL A 246 -13.53 10.81 -47.55
CA VAL A 246 -14.58 10.05 -46.86
C VAL A 246 -15.89 10.82 -46.91
N THR A 247 -16.95 10.15 -47.36
CA THR A 247 -18.30 10.73 -47.37
C THR A 247 -19.19 10.05 -46.33
N GLY A 248 -20.28 10.71 -45.95
CA GLY A 248 -21.16 10.22 -44.89
C GLY A 248 -22.13 11.28 -44.39
N SER A 249 -22.87 10.94 -43.35
CA SER A 249 -23.85 11.83 -42.72
C SER A 249 -24.08 11.45 -41.26
N TYR A 250 -24.59 12.41 -40.48
CA TYR A 250 -25.14 12.19 -39.16
C TYR A 250 -26.55 12.78 -39.11
N GLU A 251 -27.53 11.94 -38.80
CA GLU A 251 -28.95 12.29 -38.79
C GLU A 251 -29.68 11.53 -37.68
N LEU A 252 -30.91 11.96 -37.35
CA LEU A 252 -31.78 11.18 -36.49
C LEU A 252 -32.52 10.12 -37.30
N ALA A 253 -32.67 8.92 -36.74
CA ALA A 253 -33.43 7.85 -37.36
C ALA A 253 -34.48 7.28 -36.40
N SER A 254 -35.60 6.78 -36.94
CA SER A 254 -36.68 6.15 -36.16
C SER A 254 -36.35 4.73 -35.68
N THR A 255 -35.26 4.13 -36.16
CA THR A 255 -34.72 2.88 -35.62
C THR A 255 -34.07 3.17 -34.27
N SER A 256 -34.80 3.02 -33.16
CA SER A 256 -34.28 3.33 -31.81
C SER A 256 -34.27 2.11 -30.90
N ARG A 257 -33.45 2.16 -29.85
CA ARG A 257 -33.39 1.17 -28.76
C ARG A 257 -34.35 1.56 -27.64
N SER A 258 -34.41 2.86 -27.36
CA SER A 258 -35.22 3.55 -26.38
C SER A 258 -35.83 4.80 -27.03
N GLY A 259 -36.79 5.46 -26.39
CA GLY A 259 -37.35 6.72 -26.93
C GLY A 259 -37.98 6.62 -28.32
N LYS A 260 -37.84 7.66 -29.14
CA LYS A 260 -38.42 7.78 -30.49
C LYS A 260 -37.38 7.80 -31.60
N SER A 261 -36.13 8.15 -31.31
CA SER A 261 -35.07 8.23 -32.31
C SER A 261 -33.72 7.76 -31.79
N SER A 262 -32.78 7.59 -32.72
CA SER A 262 -31.37 7.31 -32.44
C SER A 262 -30.49 8.16 -33.35
N GLY A 263 -29.20 8.25 -33.01
CA GLY A 263 -28.20 8.90 -33.85
C GLY A 263 -27.71 7.94 -34.92
N LYS A 264 -28.00 8.20 -36.19
CA LYS A 264 -27.52 7.40 -37.32
C LYS A 264 -26.28 8.05 -37.93
N LEU A 265 -25.17 7.33 -37.89
CA LEU A 265 -23.93 7.70 -38.57
C LEU A 265 -23.76 6.83 -39.81
N SER A 266 -23.78 7.45 -40.99
CA SER A 266 -23.50 6.79 -42.27
C SER A 266 -22.08 7.14 -42.72
N PHE A 267 -21.38 6.18 -43.33
CA PHE A 267 -20.01 6.36 -43.80
C PHE A 267 -19.74 5.59 -45.09
N ASP A 268 -18.85 6.13 -45.92
CA ASP A 268 -18.29 5.49 -47.10
C ASP A 268 -16.75 5.58 -47.04
N PHE A 269 -16.09 4.43 -46.84
CA PHE A 269 -14.64 4.32 -46.75
C PHE A 269 -14.00 3.73 -48.02
N THR A 270 -14.72 3.72 -49.14
CA THR A 270 -14.26 3.08 -50.39
C THR A 270 -13.24 3.94 -51.17
N ALA A 271 -13.28 5.26 -51.01
CA ALA A 271 -12.60 6.23 -51.88
C ALA A 271 -11.07 6.35 -51.70
N THR A 272 -10.49 5.90 -50.58
CA THR A 272 -9.05 6.10 -50.27
C THR A 272 -8.47 4.98 -49.40
N ASP A 273 -7.18 4.67 -49.57
CA ASP A 273 -6.45 3.63 -48.81
C ASP A 273 -5.85 4.16 -47.50
N ALA A 274 -6.02 5.45 -47.19
CA ALA A 274 -5.57 6.05 -45.93
C ALA A 274 -6.30 5.46 -44.71
N THR A 275 -6.01 5.96 -43.50
CA THR A 275 -6.92 5.75 -42.36
C THR A 275 -8.19 6.57 -42.57
N ARG A 276 -9.36 5.94 -42.49
CA ARG A 276 -10.67 6.56 -42.75
C ARG A 276 -11.46 6.64 -41.46
N ALA A 277 -12.10 7.76 -41.20
CA ALA A 277 -12.96 7.92 -40.04
C ALA A 277 -14.17 8.81 -40.34
N ALA A 278 -15.30 8.41 -39.77
CA ALA A 278 -16.55 9.15 -39.78
C ALA A 278 -16.88 9.52 -38.33
N TYR A 279 -16.99 10.81 -38.05
CA TYR A 279 -17.17 11.35 -36.71
C TYR A 279 -18.57 11.93 -36.51
N ILE A 280 -19.16 11.61 -35.36
CA ILE A 280 -20.21 12.38 -34.71
C ILE A 280 -19.48 13.39 -33.80
N VAL A 281 -19.50 14.67 -34.16
CA VAL A 281 -18.87 15.75 -33.38
C VAL A 281 -19.96 16.48 -32.61
N PHE A 282 -19.94 16.38 -31.29
CA PHE A 282 -20.94 17.02 -30.43
C PHE A 282 -20.80 18.55 -30.49
N GLN A 283 -21.94 19.24 -30.53
CA GLN A 283 -22.01 20.70 -30.52
C GLN A 283 -21.53 21.27 -29.18
N ASN A 284 -21.35 22.59 -29.11
CA ASN A 284 -20.93 23.33 -27.92
C ASN A 284 -19.60 22.84 -27.30
N GLY A 285 -18.75 22.20 -28.09
CA GLY A 285 -17.43 21.72 -27.66
C GLY A 285 -17.43 20.35 -26.97
N GLY A 286 -18.58 19.68 -26.89
CA GLY A 286 -18.72 18.33 -26.35
C GLY A 286 -19.87 18.15 -25.35
N LEU A 287 -20.11 16.89 -24.95
CA LEU A 287 -20.95 16.58 -23.79
C LEU A 287 -20.11 16.69 -22.51
N HIS A 288 -20.55 17.50 -21.54
CA HIS A 288 -19.78 17.85 -20.36
C HIS A 288 -20.11 16.97 -19.14
N PHE A 289 -19.08 16.60 -18.37
CA PHE A 289 -19.19 15.84 -17.13
C PHE A 289 -18.52 16.61 -16.00
N ALA A 290 -19.31 17.04 -15.01
CA ALA A 290 -18.79 17.76 -13.84
C ALA A 290 -17.87 16.89 -12.97
N GLN A 291 -18.20 15.60 -12.86
CA GLN A 291 -17.38 14.58 -12.20
C GLN A 291 -16.89 13.59 -13.24
N ARG A 292 -15.77 12.92 -12.97
CA ARG A 292 -15.23 11.87 -13.84
C ARG A 292 -16.11 10.60 -13.73
N PRO A 293 -16.81 10.16 -14.80
CA PRO A 293 -17.39 8.83 -14.81
C PRO A 293 -16.28 7.76 -14.85
N SER A 294 -16.58 6.59 -14.31
CA SER A 294 -15.68 5.42 -14.34
C SER A 294 -15.67 4.72 -15.69
N ARG A 295 -16.82 4.68 -16.37
CA ARG A 295 -17.02 4.13 -17.71
C ARG A 295 -17.99 5.01 -18.50
N LEU A 296 -17.87 4.96 -19.82
CA LEU A 296 -18.89 5.42 -20.76
C LEU A 296 -19.35 4.22 -21.58
N GLY A 297 -20.64 4.14 -21.87
CA GLY A 297 -21.18 3.11 -22.76
C GLY A 297 -22.36 3.61 -23.56
N MET A 298 -22.73 2.89 -24.61
CA MET A 298 -23.84 3.23 -25.50
C MET A 298 -24.37 1.98 -26.18
N TRP A 299 -25.66 1.98 -26.53
CA TRP A 299 -26.20 0.96 -27.41
C TRP A 299 -25.86 1.28 -28.85
N VAL A 300 -25.35 0.29 -29.59
CA VAL A 300 -25.04 0.41 -31.02
C VAL A 300 -25.75 -0.68 -31.80
N TYR A 301 -26.56 -0.27 -32.78
CA TYR A 301 -27.14 -1.17 -33.77
C TYR A 301 -26.13 -1.40 -34.88
N GLY A 302 -25.69 -2.65 -35.02
CA GLY A 302 -24.83 -3.11 -36.11
C GLY A 302 -25.64 -3.74 -37.23
N GLU A 303 -25.17 -3.56 -38.46
CA GLU A 303 -25.70 -4.22 -39.67
C GLU A 303 -24.63 -5.07 -40.37
N GLU A 304 -23.67 -5.63 -39.60
CA GLU A 304 -22.53 -6.42 -40.10
C GLU A 304 -21.65 -5.69 -41.13
N SER A 305 -21.05 -4.56 -40.73
CA SER A 305 -20.24 -3.70 -41.63
C SER A 305 -18.72 -4.02 -41.69
N GLY A 306 -18.24 -5.08 -41.04
CA GLY A 306 -16.84 -5.52 -41.07
C GLY A 306 -16.02 -5.12 -39.83
N ASN A 307 -14.68 -5.15 -39.93
CA ASN A 307 -13.75 -4.97 -38.80
C ASN A 307 -13.51 -3.49 -38.41
N HIS A 308 -14.49 -2.61 -38.59
CA HIS A 308 -14.36 -1.21 -38.21
C HIS A 308 -14.33 -1.03 -36.69
N TRP A 309 -13.52 -0.10 -36.21
CA TRP A 309 -13.44 0.19 -34.78
C TRP A 309 -14.44 1.28 -34.43
N ILE A 310 -15.07 1.17 -33.26
CA ILE A 310 -15.88 2.22 -32.66
C ILE A 310 -15.09 2.82 -31.50
N ARG A 311 -14.90 4.14 -31.56
CA ARG A 311 -14.09 4.89 -30.62
C ARG A 311 -14.78 6.17 -30.18
N ALA A 312 -14.34 6.72 -29.05
CA ALA A 312 -14.74 8.05 -28.61
C ALA A 312 -13.53 8.86 -28.16
N LYS A 313 -13.59 10.19 -28.27
CA LYS A 313 -12.54 11.09 -27.76
C LYS A 313 -13.07 11.84 -26.54
N ILE A 314 -12.41 11.62 -25.41
CA ILE A 314 -12.67 12.33 -24.15
C ILE A 314 -11.49 13.24 -23.80
N VAL A 315 -11.76 14.39 -23.20
CA VAL A 315 -10.75 15.41 -22.87
C VAL A 315 -10.88 15.84 -21.41
N GLY A 316 -9.74 15.93 -20.72
CA GLY A 316 -9.56 16.42 -19.36
C GLY A 316 -9.63 17.94 -19.23
N SER A 317 -9.79 18.42 -17.99
CA SER A 317 -9.75 19.86 -17.67
C SER A 317 -8.40 20.52 -17.99
N ASP A 318 -7.33 19.73 -18.00
CA ASP A 318 -5.96 20.11 -18.38
C ASP A 318 -5.73 20.10 -19.91
N GLY A 319 -6.74 19.74 -20.70
CA GLY A 319 -6.65 19.60 -22.16
C GLY A 319 -6.11 18.24 -22.63
N THR A 320 -5.76 17.32 -21.72
CA THR A 320 -5.29 15.98 -22.08
C THR A 320 -6.41 15.18 -22.74
N ALA A 321 -6.18 14.71 -23.97
CA ALA A 321 -7.15 13.94 -24.74
C ALA A 321 -6.82 12.45 -24.75
N HIS A 322 -7.85 11.61 -24.61
CA HIS A 322 -7.74 10.16 -24.73
C HIS A 322 -8.79 9.61 -25.70
N ALA A 323 -8.37 8.62 -26.49
CA ALA A 323 -9.29 7.76 -27.23
C ALA A 323 -9.78 6.63 -26.32
N LEU A 324 -11.10 6.40 -26.30
CA LEU A 324 -11.75 5.27 -25.65
C LEU A 324 -12.10 4.25 -26.73
N ASP A 325 -11.52 3.07 -26.65
CA ASP A 325 -11.79 1.96 -27.58
C ASP A 325 -13.03 1.19 -27.08
N LEU A 326 -14.17 1.37 -27.75
CA LEU A 326 -15.45 0.75 -27.38
C LEU A 326 -15.63 -0.62 -28.07
N SER A 327 -15.16 -0.75 -29.30
CA SER A 327 -15.10 -2.02 -30.03
C SER A 327 -14.01 -1.96 -31.10
N SER A 328 -13.35 -3.08 -31.37
CA SER A 328 -12.35 -3.24 -32.44
C SER A 328 -12.91 -3.87 -33.72
N ALA A 329 -14.21 -4.16 -33.76
CA ALA A 329 -14.92 -4.66 -34.93
C ALA A 329 -16.42 -4.33 -34.83
N ILE A 330 -17.16 -4.39 -35.93
CA ILE A 330 -18.63 -4.37 -35.97
C ILE A 330 -19.09 -5.69 -36.58
N ASP A 331 -19.03 -6.75 -35.77
CA ASP A 331 -19.25 -8.15 -36.14
C ASP A 331 -20.61 -8.70 -35.66
N TRP A 332 -21.57 -7.82 -35.43
CA TRP A 332 -22.91 -8.18 -34.97
C TRP A 332 -24.01 -7.52 -35.80
N THR A 333 -25.16 -8.18 -35.79
CA THR A 333 -26.43 -7.63 -36.26
C THR A 333 -27.33 -7.31 -35.06
N GLY A 334 -27.96 -6.14 -35.06
CA GLY A 334 -28.87 -5.72 -33.99
C GLY A 334 -28.21 -4.84 -32.93
N TRP A 335 -28.94 -4.57 -31.84
CA TRP A 335 -28.45 -3.72 -30.73
C TRP A 335 -27.48 -4.47 -29.82
N LYS A 336 -26.30 -3.90 -29.60
CA LYS A 336 -25.29 -4.36 -28.64
C LYS A 336 -24.83 -3.20 -27.77
N PHE A 337 -24.74 -3.41 -26.46
CA PHE A 337 -24.18 -2.40 -25.56
C PHE A 337 -22.66 -2.46 -25.61
N LEU A 338 -22.03 -1.32 -25.90
CA LEU A 338 -20.57 -1.16 -25.92
C LEU A 338 -20.16 -0.26 -24.77
N GLU A 339 -19.02 -0.53 -24.15
CA GLU A 339 -18.50 0.29 -23.06
C GLU A 339 -16.98 0.39 -23.07
N ALA A 340 -16.47 1.47 -22.48
CA ALA A 340 -15.05 1.70 -22.30
C ALA A 340 -14.77 2.36 -20.94
N THR A 341 -13.67 1.96 -20.32
CA THR A 341 -13.18 2.55 -19.07
C THR A 341 -12.60 3.93 -19.32
N VAL A 342 -13.01 4.91 -18.50
CA VAL A 342 -12.43 6.25 -18.52
C VAL A 342 -11.14 6.24 -17.70
N PRO A 343 -9.98 6.62 -18.28
CA PRO A 343 -8.70 6.62 -17.57
C PRO A 343 -8.75 7.39 -16.25
N ALA A 344 -8.14 6.82 -15.21
CA ALA A 344 -8.03 7.47 -13.90
C ALA A 344 -7.12 8.71 -13.91
N THR A 345 -6.28 8.85 -14.94
CA THR A 345 -5.36 9.98 -15.15
C THR A 345 -6.05 11.26 -15.62
N LEU A 346 -7.26 11.16 -16.18
CA LEU A 346 -8.02 12.31 -16.65
C LEU A 346 -8.62 13.10 -15.49
N GLN A 347 -8.37 14.41 -15.45
CA GLN A 347 -8.91 15.29 -14.41
C GLN A 347 -10.26 15.89 -14.81
N ALA A 348 -11.23 15.83 -13.91
CA ALA A 348 -12.54 16.44 -14.09
C ALA A 348 -12.48 17.98 -13.92
N PRO A 349 -13.38 18.77 -14.54
CA PRO A 349 -14.48 18.35 -15.42
C PRO A 349 -13.97 17.77 -16.75
N LEU A 350 -14.72 16.80 -17.31
CA LEU A 350 -14.41 16.16 -18.59
C LEU A 350 -15.38 16.61 -19.67
N LYS A 351 -14.98 16.42 -20.94
CA LYS A 351 -15.89 16.52 -22.08
C LYS A 351 -15.69 15.40 -23.09
N LEU A 352 -16.78 14.82 -23.59
CA LEU A 352 -16.78 13.91 -24.72
C LEU A 352 -16.96 14.74 -26.00
N GLU A 353 -15.92 14.84 -26.81
CA GLU A 353 -15.94 15.67 -28.01
C GLU A 353 -16.59 14.97 -29.20
N ARG A 354 -16.32 13.68 -29.37
CA ARG A 354 -16.77 12.92 -30.54
C ARG A 354 -16.83 11.42 -30.31
N ILE A 355 -17.73 10.78 -31.04
CA ILE A 355 -17.81 9.32 -31.24
C ILE A 355 -17.55 9.06 -32.72
N TYR A 356 -16.83 7.99 -33.07
CA TYR A 356 -16.46 7.76 -34.45
C TYR A 356 -16.24 6.29 -34.78
N VAL A 357 -16.50 5.98 -36.05
CA VAL A 357 -16.10 4.74 -36.69
C VAL A 357 -14.79 5.00 -37.42
N VAL A 358 -13.79 4.13 -37.25
CA VAL A 358 -12.50 4.25 -37.94
C VAL A 358 -12.08 2.91 -38.54
N GLU A 359 -11.50 2.99 -39.73
CA GLU A 359 -10.83 1.89 -40.41
C GLU A 359 -9.41 2.28 -40.76
N THR A 360 -8.46 1.44 -40.36
CA THR A 360 -7.02 1.63 -40.58
C THR A 360 -6.45 0.68 -41.62
N ASP A 361 -7.15 -0.42 -41.92
CA ASP A 361 -6.73 -1.39 -42.93
C ASP A 361 -7.13 -0.89 -44.33
N PRO A 362 -6.18 -0.65 -45.25
CA PRO A 362 -6.49 -0.24 -46.62
C PRO A 362 -7.30 -1.28 -47.41
N ALA A 363 -7.24 -2.57 -47.04
CA ALA A 363 -7.95 -3.63 -47.75
C ALA A 363 -9.47 -3.63 -47.49
N ILE A 364 -9.93 -3.02 -46.38
CA ILE A 364 -11.34 -3.04 -45.98
C ILE A 364 -12.10 -1.85 -46.60
N LYS A 365 -12.66 -2.06 -47.79
CA LYS A 365 -13.41 -1.02 -48.52
C LYS A 365 -14.91 -1.27 -48.43
N SER A 366 -15.54 -0.70 -47.41
CA SER A 366 -16.99 -0.80 -47.25
C SER A 366 -17.64 0.54 -46.92
N LYS A 367 -18.95 0.56 -47.10
CA LYS A 367 -19.86 1.61 -46.69
C LYS A 367 -20.90 1.00 -45.77
N GLY A 368 -21.44 1.80 -44.86
CA GLY A 368 -22.43 1.32 -43.92
C GLY A 368 -22.99 2.42 -43.06
N SER A 369 -23.82 2.01 -42.11
CA SER A 369 -24.32 2.88 -41.06
C SER A 369 -24.35 2.15 -39.73
N ILE A 370 -24.17 2.92 -38.66
CA ILE A 370 -24.50 2.49 -37.30
C ILE A 370 -25.55 3.41 -36.72
N TYR A 371 -26.34 2.87 -35.80
CA TYR A 371 -27.28 3.63 -34.99
C TYR A 371 -26.81 3.60 -33.55
N ILE A 372 -26.81 4.75 -32.89
CA ILE A 372 -26.33 4.91 -31.52
C ILE A 372 -27.47 5.45 -30.67
N ASP A 373 -27.65 4.85 -29.51
CA ASP A 373 -28.70 5.23 -28.56
C ASP A 373 -28.22 5.08 -27.10
N ASP A 374 -28.88 5.76 -26.17
CA ASP A 374 -28.65 5.70 -24.72
C ASP A 374 -27.16 5.80 -24.33
N LEU A 375 -26.46 6.85 -24.78
CA LEU A 375 -25.11 7.16 -24.33
C LEU A 375 -25.14 7.40 -22.81
N THR A 376 -24.50 6.51 -22.08
CA THR A 376 -24.60 6.37 -20.63
C THR A 376 -23.25 6.57 -19.95
N ALA A 377 -23.25 7.37 -18.88
CA ALA A 377 -22.12 7.55 -17.99
C ALA A 377 -22.32 6.79 -16.68
N PHE A 378 -21.28 6.08 -16.25
CA PHE A 378 -21.30 5.24 -15.05
C PHE A 378 -20.47 5.89 -13.94
N TYR A 379 -21.11 6.32 -12.86
CA TYR A 379 -20.43 6.93 -11.71
C TYR A 379 -20.29 5.92 -10.58
N PRO A 380 -19.12 5.81 -9.92
CA PRO A 380 -19.01 5.00 -8.72
C PRO A 380 -19.97 5.52 -7.64
N ALA A 381 -20.57 4.63 -6.85
CA ALA A 381 -21.36 5.07 -5.71
C ALA A 381 -20.47 5.90 -4.76
N PRO A 382 -20.97 7.03 -4.21
CA PRO A 382 -20.18 7.87 -3.31
C PRO A 382 -19.79 7.05 -2.08
N ILE A 383 -18.49 6.91 -1.86
CA ILE A 383 -17.96 6.19 -0.71
C ILE A 383 -18.13 7.07 0.54
N PRO A 384 -18.67 6.54 1.64
CA PRO A 384 -18.72 7.27 2.90
C PRO A 384 -17.33 7.67 3.38
N GLU A 385 -17.16 8.92 3.78
CA GLU A 385 -15.92 9.35 4.42
C GLU A 385 -15.85 8.84 5.85
N LEU A 386 -14.66 8.40 6.25
CA LEU A 386 -14.37 8.09 7.64
C LEU A 386 -13.69 9.30 8.28
N SER A 387 -13.93 9.49 9.57
CA SER A 387 -13.05 10.32 10.38
C SER A 387 -11.62 9.81 10.28
N ALA A 388 -10.64 10.72 10.32
CA ALA A 388 -9.23 10.34 10.35
C ALA A 388 -9.00 9.25 11.41
N PRO A 389 -8.25 8.18 11.08
CA PRO A 389 -7.99 7.11 12.02
C PRO A 389 -7.35 7.68 13.29
N THR A 390 -7.78 7.21 14.45
CA THR A 390 -7.15 7.56 15.71
C THR A 390 -5.68 7.13 15.66
N LYS A 391 -4.77 8.09 15.77
CA LYS A 391 -3.34 7.82 15.81
C LYS A 391 -3.03 6.96 17.04
N LEU A 392 -2.18 5.96 16.86
CA LEU A 392 -1.68 5.17 17.98
C LEU A 392 -0.91 6.10 18.93
N THR A 393 -1.36 6.19 20.19
CA THR A 393 -0.63 6.91 21.24
C THR A 393 0.52 6.03 21.73
N ASP A 394 1.74 6.58 21.77
CA ASP A 394 2.87 5.88 22.35
C ASP A 394 2.75 5.85 23.87
N VAL A 395 2.83 4.67 24.46
CA VAL A 395 2.80 4.49 25.92
C VAL A 395 4.03 5.08 26.61
N ARG A 396 5.07 5.45 25.85
CA ARG A 396 6.30 6.07 26.34
C ARG A 396 6.29 7.59 26.31
N GLU A 397 5.20 8.21 25.88
CA GLU A 397 4.96 9.64 26.02
C GLU A 397 4.49 9.97 27.44
N VAL A 398 5.40 9.82 28.40
CA VAL A 398 5.13 9.98 29.83
C VAL A 398 6.32 10.59 30.54
N LYS A 399 6.04 11.40 31.57
CA LYS A 399 7.07 11.88 32.48
C LYS A 399 7.71 10.73 33.25
N ALA A 400 9.03 10.74 33.32
CA ALA A 400 9.80 9.81 34.15
C ALA A 400 10.83 10.56 35.00
N GLU A 401 10.99 10.12 36.24
CA GLU A 401 12.10 10.53 37.10
C GLU A 401 13.36 9.74 36.75
N LEU A 402 14.52 10.36 36.94
CA LEU A 402 15.81 9.72 36.70
C LEU A 402 16.03 8.60 37.71
N ASN A 403 16.40 7.42 37.23
CA ASN A 403 16.64 6.25 38.06
C ASN A 403 17.83 5.44 37.57
N GLY A 404 18.86 5.31 38.42
CA GLY A 404 20.10 4.58 38.15
C GLY A 404 21.26 5.48 37.71
N ASP A 405 22.49 4.99 37.86
CA ASP A 405 23.71 5.78 37.59
C ASP A 405 23.88 6.10 36.10
N GLN A 406 23.35 5.24 35.24
CA GLN A 406 23.35 5.40 33.79
C GLN A 406 22.21 6.29 33.29
N ALA A 407 21.33 6.77 34.18
CA ALA A 407 20.20 7.60 33.78
C ALA A 407 20.61 9.01 33.40
N PHE A 408 20.00 9.58 32.36
CA PHE A 408 20.21 10.95 31.96
C PHE A 408 19.02 11.49 31.16
N ARG A 409 18.98 12.81 30.98
CA ARG A 409 18.05 13.49 30.09
C ARG A 409 18.77 14.13 28.92
N PHE A 410 18.07 14.22 27.80
CA PHE A 410 18.51 14.99 26.64
C PHE A 410 17.34 15.67 25.97
N THR A 411 17.57 16.85 25.38
CA THR A 411 16.60 17.50 24.49
C THR A 411 16.90 17.13 23.05
N ALA A 412 15.86 17.08 22.21
CA ALA A 412 16.01 16.86 20.78
C ALA A 412 15.18 17.85 19.96
N HIS A 413 15.82 18.41 18.93
CA HIS A 413 15.25 19.42 18.05
C HIS A 413 15.59 19.13 16.58
N GLY A 414 14.79 19.65 15.67
CA GLY A 414 15.13 19.71 14.25
C GLY A 414 16.21 20.76 13.99
N ALA A 415 16.19 21.36 12.81
CA ALA A 415 17.05 22.48 12.50
C ALA A 415 16.68 23.72 13.34
N VAL A 416 17.68 24.48 13.80
CA VAL A 416 17.51 25.81 14.41
C VAL A 416 18.33 26.79 13.58
N THR A 417 17.66 27.60 12.77
CA THR A 417 18.29 28.48 11.76
C THR A 417 17.63 29.86 11.73
N ASN A 418 18.14 30.83 10.97
CA ASN A 418 17.42 32.08 10.65
C ASN A 418 16.81 32.81 11.89
N ILE A 419 17.61 33.01 12.94
CA ILE A 419 17.18 33.67 14.18
C ILE A 419 17.17 35.18 13.96
N ASP A 420 16.06 35.70 13.44
CA ASP A 420 15.97 37.08 12.95
C ASP A 420 15.10 38.00 13.82
N THR A 421 14.23 37.43 14.67
CA THR A 421 13.31 38.22 15.53
C THR A 421 13.68 38.16 17.01
N LEU A 422 13.10 39.08 17.80
CA LEU A 422 13.22 39.05 19.27
C LEU A 422 12.61 37.77 19.86
N LEU A 423 11.50 37.29 19.29
CA LEU A 423 10.86 36.06 19.72
C LEU A 423 11.74 34.84 19.44
N ASP A 424 12.41 34.80 18.28
CA ASP A 424 13.33 33.71 17.94
C ASP A 424 14.52 33.67 18.91
N ASN A 425 15.11 34.84 19.19
CA ASN A 425 16.18 34.97 20.18
C ASN A 425 15.74 34.50 21.57
N LEU A 426 14.54 34.91 22.02
CA LEU A 426 14.00 34.50 23.31
C LEU A 426 13.74 32.99 23.36
N ALA A 427 13.17 32.41 22.30
CA ALA A 427 12.92 30.97 22.21
C ALA A 427 14.23 30.18 22.27
N VAL A 428 15.25 30.59 21.53
CA VAL A 428 16.57 29.95 21.51
C VAL A 428 17.28 30.06 22.86
N GLN A 429 17.23 31.23 23.50
CA GLN A 429 17.75 31.41 24.86
C GLN A 429 17.04 30.49 25.86
N LYS A 430 15.71 30.37 25.75
CA LYS A 430 14.93 29.50 26.63
C LYS A 430 15.24 28.02 26.41
N LEU A 431 15.41 27.60 25.16
CA LEU A 431 15.84 26.24 24.81
C LEU A 431 17.20 25.91 25.39
N ALA A 432 18.18 26.80 25.23
CA ALA A 432 19.52 26.61 25.80
C ALA A 432 19.48 26.58 27.33
N GLN A 433 18.69 27.45 27.96
CA GLN A 433 18.51 27.47 29.42
C GLN A 433 17.94 26.14 29.94
N ILE A 434 16.90 25.60 29.30
CA ILE A 434 16.30 24.32 29.68
C ILE A 434 17.32 23.19 29.51
N ALA A 435 18.01 23.15 28.37
CA ALA A 435 19.01 22.14 28.10
C ALA A 435 20.13 22.15 29.16
N ASN A 436 20.72 23.31 29.45
CA ASN A 436 21.81 23.44 30.41
C ASN A 436 21.40 23.10 31.85
N ASN A 437 20.14 23.37 32.22
CA ASN A 437 19.66 23.12 33.59
C ASN A 437 19.18 21.69 33.83
N GLU A 438 18.61 21.04 32.81
CA GLU A 438 17.88 19.78 33.01
C GLU A 438 18.50 18.57 32.29
N THR A 439 19.50 18.77 31.43
CA THR A 439 20.03 17.71 30.55
C THR A 439 21.55 17.65 30.52
N SER A 440 22.10 16.51 30.09
CA SER A 440 23.54 16.33 29.86
C SER A 440 23.93 16.37 28.37
N VAL A 441 22.94 16.22 27.48
CA VAL A 441 23.12 16.12 26.03
C VAL A 441 22.06 16.96 25.32
N SER A 442 22.44 17.66 24.26
CA SER A 442 21.49 18.33 23.34
C SER A 442 21.64 17.76 21.93
N VAL A 443 20.53 17.30 21.36
CA VAL A 443 20.49 16.68 20.02
C VAL A 443 19.82 17.61 19.02
N PHE A 444 20.47 17.83 17.87
CA PHE A 444 19.92 18.60 16.75
C PHE A 444 19.98 17.77 15.46
N ALA A 445 18.82 17.54 14.86
CA ALA A 445 18.66 16.90 13.56
C ALA A 445 18.54 17.99 12.48
N GLY A 446 19.69 18.56 12.11
CA GLY A 446 19.77 19.65 11.14
C GLY A 446 20.82 20.70 11.50
N VAL A 447 20.77 21.81 10.77
CA VAL A 447 21.65 22.98 11.01
C VAL A 447 21.29 23.61 12.36
N LEU A 448 22.30 24.10 13.08
CA LEU A 448 22.19 24.78 14.36
C LEU A 448 22.92 26.11 14.24
N ASP A 449 22.18 27.20 14.41
CA ASP A 449 22.72 28.55 14.37
C ASP A 449 23.80 28.76 15.44
N SER A 450 24.81 29.58 15.13
CA SER A 450 25.93 29.82 16.04
C SER A 450 25.49 30.53 17.32
N SER A 451 24.48 31.40 17.26
CA SER A 451 23.95 32.09 18.45
C SER A 451 23.32 31.11 19.44
N ALA A 452 22.63 30.06 18.96
CA ALA A 452 22.11 28.98 19.78
C ALA A 452 23.24 28.08 20.30
N LYS A 453 24.15 27.67 19.40
CA LYS A 453 25.27 26.78 19.70
C LYS A 453 26.17 27.31 20.82
N ASN A 454 26.47 28.61 20.80
CA ASN A 454 27.37 29.25 21.77
C ASN A 454 26.77 29.36 23.18
N GLN A 455 25.47 29.12 23.35
CA GLN A 455 24.78 29.16 24.64
C GLN A 455 24.68 27.78 25.31
N LEU A 456 25.02 26.69 24.60
CA LEU A 456 24.91 25.33 25.10
C LEU A 456 26.18 24.92 25.86
N GLU A 457 25.99 24.44 27.08
CA GLU A 457 27.05 23.88 27.93
C GLU A 457 27.02 22.34 27.95
N THR A 458 25.96 21.74 27.40
CA THR A 458 25.76 20.29 27.31
C THR A 458 26.62 19.63 26.22
N THR A 459 26.70 18.29 26.23
CA THR A 459 27.29 17.55 25.12
C THR A 459 26.42 17.73 23.87
N LEU A 460 26.95 18.44 22.87
CA LEU A 460 26.25 18.71 21.61
C LEU A 460 26.39 17.55 20.63
N ILE A 461 25.25 17.04 20.15
CA ILE A 461 25.14 16.02 19.10
C ILE A 461 24.33 16.62 17.96
N GLN A 462 24.97 16.83 16.81
CA GLN A 462 24.35 17.49 15.67
C GLN A 462 24.53 16.64 14.41
N ALA A 463 23.43 16.35 13.71
CA ALA A 463 23.46 15.76 12.38
C ALA A 463 23.23 16.87 11.34
N ASN A 464 24.30 17.36 10.71
CA ASN A 464 24.26 18.40 9.68
C ASN A 464 25.22 18.12 8.51
N GLY A 465 25.57 16.84 8.31
CA GLY A 465 26.50 16.38 7.28
C GLY A 465 27.43 15.29 7.79
N GLY A 466 27.74 14.31 6.94
CA GLY A 466 28.66 13.22 7.28
C GLY A 466 28.08 12.18 8.25
N HIS A 467 28.95 11.39 8.88
CA HIS A 467 28.55 10.32 9.80
C HIS A 467 29.50 10.22 10.98
N ARG A 468 28.95 10.00 12.18
CA ARG A 468 29.72 9.92 13.43
C ARG A 468 28.95 9.17 14.52
N ALA A 469 29.68 8.47 15.37
CA ALA A 469 29.14 7.86 16.58
C ALA A 469 29.61 8.64 17.82
N THR A 470 28.72 8.86 18.77
CA THR A 470 29.01 9.48 20.08
C THR A 470 28.43 8.61 21.18
N GLN A 471 29.28 8.07 22.05
CA GLN A 471 28.86 7.35 23.24
C GLN A 471 28.56 8.34 24.36
N HIS A 472 27.43 8.17 25.04
CA HIS A 472 27.13 8.85 26.29
C HIS A 472 26.46 7.86 27.23
N LYS A 473 27.13 7.53 28.34
CA LYS A 473 26.67 6.47 29.27
C LYS A 473 26.42 5.16 28.48
N ASP A 474 25.36 4.42 28.79
CA ASP A 474 24.94 3.21 28.08
C ASP A 474 24.21 3.47 26.74
N SER A 475 24.31 4.70 26.20
CA SER A 475 23.64 5.09 24.96
C SER A 475 24.61 5.45 23.86
N LEU A 476 24.25 5.07 22.63
CA LEU A 476 24.98 5.39 21.42
C LEU A 476 24.15 6.30 20.52
N PHE A 477 24.70 7.45 20.18
CA PHE A 477 24.12 8.40 19.24
C PHE A 477 24.87 8.31 17.91
N ILE A 478 24.15 7.96 16.85
CA ILE A 478 24.68 7.73 15.50
C ILE A 478 24.14 8.81 14.58
N GLN A 479 25.01 9.74 14.20
CA GLN A 479 24.73 10.74 13.19
C GLN A 479 24.95 10.12 11.80
N LEU A 480 23.98 10.29 10.92
CA LEU A 480 24.03 9.88 9.51
C LEU A 480 23.52 11.04 8.64
N ASP A 481 23.73 10.93 7.33
CA ASP A 481 23.38 11.99 6.38
C ASP A 481 22.46 11.48 5.27
N ASN A 482 21.21 11.93 5.28
CA ASN A 482 20.22 11.66 4.24
C ASN A 482 19.87 12.90 3.39
N THR A 483 20.74 13.93 3.38
CA THR A 483 20.44 15.20 2.70
C THR A 483 20.17 15.09 1.20
N LYS A 484 20.70 14.06 0.52
CA LYS A 484 20.40 13.76 -0.89
C LYS A 484 19.33 12.70 -1.10
N GLY A 485 18.46 12.48 -0.11
CA GLY A 485 17.32 11.56 -0.20
C GLY A 485 17.63 10.09 0.15
N GLY A 486 18.80 9.80 0.73
CA GLY A 486 19.20 8.47 1.18
C GLY A 486 20.66 8.46 1.65
N LEU A 487 21.09 7.42 2.37
CA LEU A 487 22.47 7.34 2.87
C LEU A 487 23.45 7.08 1.72
N ARG A 488 23.10 6.15 0.83
CA ARG A 488 23.90 5.74 -0.32
C ARG A 488 24.14 6.90 -1.28
N GLU A 489 23.08 7.64 -1.59
CA GLU A 489 23.11 8.76 -2.53
C GLU A 489 23.87 9.96 -1.95
N THR A 490 23.81 10.15 -0.63
CA THR A 490 24.54 11.22 0.04
C THR A 490 26.02 10.90 0.16
N ASN A 491 26.36 9.70 0.68
CA ASN A 491 27.71 9.17 0.71
C ASN A 491 27.67 7.64 0.89
N PHE A 492 28.06 6.90 -0.13
CA PHE A 492 28.06 5.43 -0.13
C PHE A 492 28.81 4.80 1.07
N ALA A 493 29.92 5.40 1.52
CA ALA A 493 30.76 4.84 2.59
C ALA A 493 30.06 4.77 3.96
N GLN A 494 29.00 5.57 4.17
CA GLN A 494 28.28 5.59 5.44
C GLN A 494 27.60 4.26 5.75
N TRP A 495 27.19 3.50 4.74
CA TRP A 495 26.51 2.21 4.93
C TRP A 495 27.39 1.17 5.60
N SER A 496 28.58 0.94 5.05
CA SER A 496 29.52 -0.02 5.63
C SER A 496 29.95 0.39 7.04
N TRP A 497 30.16 1.69 7.25
CA TRP A 497 30.46 2.23 8.58
C TRP A 497 29.30 2.03 9.56
N PHE A 498 28.07 2.31 9.13
CA PHE A 498 26.87 2.17 9.96
C PHE A 498 26.65 0.73 10.40
N ILE A 499 26.70 -0.22 9.47
CA ILE A 499 26.59 -1.66 9.78
C ILE A 499 27.67 -2.07 10.77
N ASN A 500 28.93 -1.72 10.51
CA ASN A 500 30.03 -2.04 11.42
C ASN A 500 29.84 -1.41 12.82
N THR A 501 29.30 -0.19 12.89
CA THR A 501 29.01 0.49 14.16
C THR A 501 27.94 -0.25 14.96
N LEU A 502 26.87 -0.72 14.30
CA LEU A 502 25.79 -1.47 14.96
C LEU A 502 26.22 -2.89 15.36
N GLU A 503 27.10 -3.54 14.61
CA GLU A 503 27.57 -4.89 14.93
C GLU A 503 28.50 -4.89 16.16
N ASN A 504 29.29 -3.82 16.34
CA ASN A 504 30.28 -3.69 17.40
C ASN A 504 29.78 -2.91 18.62
N THR A 505 28.53 -2.46 18.66
CA THR A 505 27.98 -1.78 19.84
C THR A 505 27.43 -2.77 20.87
N ASP A 506 27.62 -2.42 22.15
CA ASP A 506 26.97 -3.04 23.30
C ASP A 506 26.08 -2.03 24.04
N ALA A 507 25.77 -0.89 23.41
CA ALA A 507 24.88 0.12 23.98
C ALA A 507 23.46 -0.44 24.13
N ARG A 508 22.83 -0.12 25.27
CA ARG A 508 21.44 -0.51 25.55
C ARG A 508 20.44 0.34 24.79
N ASN A 509 20.78 1.60 24.52
CA ASN A 509 19.92 2.54 23.80
C ASN A 509 20.69 3.08 22.59
N VAL A 510 20.07 3.04 21.42
CA VAL A 510 20.67 3.51 20.17
C VAL A 510 19.76 4.55 19.52
N PHE A 511 20.29 5.76 19.37
CA PHE A 511 19.63 6.88 18.72
C PHE A 511 20.30 7.15 17.38
N VAL A 512 19.60 6.92 16.28
CA VAL A 512 20.05 7.30 14.95
C VAL A 512 19.48 8.67 14.60
N ILE A 513 20.32 9.62 14.22
CA ILE A 513 19.92 11.00 13.93
C ILE A 513 20.12 11.29 12.45
N LEU A 514 19.06 11.75 11.78
CA LEU A 514 19.02 12.10 10.36
C LEU A 514 18.68 13.60 10.18
N PRO A 515 19.43 14.36 9.37
CA PRO A 515 19.17 15.79 9.17
C PRO A 515 17.83 16.09 8.49
N ASN A 516 17.38 15.24 7.57
CA ASN A 516 16.12 15.42 6.84
C ASN A 516 15.07 14.39 7.27
N ALA A 517 13.81 14.65 6.92
CA ALA A 517 12.68 13.75 7.13
C ALA A 517 13.02 12.31 6.71
N PHE A 518 12.60 11.33 7.51
CA PHE A 518 12.81 9.93 7.19
C PHE A 518 11.85 9.47 6.08
N SER A 519 12.25 9.72 4.84
CA SER A 519 11.62 9.20 3.63
C SER A 519 12.68 9.14 2.54
N PHE A 520 13.30 7.97 2.33
CA PHE A 520 14.31 7.84 1.29
C PHE A 520 13.65 7.77 -0.09
N THR A 521 14.35 8.31 -1.09
CA THR A 521 13.95 8.26 -2.50
C THR A 521 13.96 6.81 -3.00
N ASP A 522 14.94 6.01 -2.58
CA ASP A 522 15.02 4.58 -2.84
C ASP A 522 14.30 3.79 -1.73
N LYS A 523 13.15 3.18 -2.05
CA LYS A 523 12.35 2.40 -1.09
C LYS A 523 12.97 1.05 -0.72
N LEU A 524 13.88 0.51 -1.52
CA LEU A 524 14.64 -0.69 -1.14
C LEU A 524 15.72 -0.33 -0.12
N GLU A 525 16.38 0.82 -0.29
CA GLU A 525 17.32 1.35 0.70
C GLU A 525 16.62 1.67 2.03
N GLU A 526 15.45 2.32 2.00
CA GLU A 526 14.64 2.60 3.19
C GLU A 526 14.30 1.31 3.94
N LYS A 527 13.85 0.28 3.20
CA LYS A 527 13.56 -1.04 3.76
C LYS A 527 14.81 -1.66 4.40
N LEU A 528 15.95 -1.62 3.72
CA LEU A 528 17.22 -2.14 4.25
C LEU A 528 17.62 -1.43 5.54
N PHE A 529 17.43 -0.11 5.63
CA PHE A 529 17.70 0.68 6.84
C PHE A 529 16.83 0.21 8.01
N LYS A 530 15.52 0.07 7.78
CA LYS A 530 14.59 -0.47 8.79
C LYS A 530 14.98 -1.88 9.21
N ASP A 531 15.26 -2.78 8.27
CA ASP A 531 15.61 -4.17 8.55
C ASP A 531 16.93 -4.28 9.34
N THR A 532 17.90 -3.40 9.07
CA THR A 532 19.17 -3.32 9.80
C THR A 532 18.95 -2.94 11.26
N LEU A 533 18.12 -1.94 11.52
CA LEU A 533 17.77 -1.53 12.88
C LEU A 533 16.94 -2.58 13.63
N LYS A 534 16.01 -3.25 12.94
CA LYS A 534 15.25 -4.37 13.50
C LYS A 534 16.17 -5.51 13.91
N LYS A 535 17.14 -5.87 13.06
CA LYS A 535 18.15 -6.88 13.36
C LYS A 535 18.93 -6.51 14.64
N LEU A 536 19.35 -5.25 14.78
CA LEU A 536 20.01 -4.79 16.02
C LEU A 536 19.10 -5.01 17.24
N LYS A 537 17.86 -4.53 17.18
CA LYS A 537 16.88 -4.70 18.27
C LYS A 537 16.70 -6.17 18.65
N GLU A 538 16.57 -7.05 17.67
CA GLU A 538 16.34 -8.48 17.91
C GLU A 538 17.56 -9.25 18.40
N THR A 539 18.76 -8.88 17.97
CA THR A 539 20.00 -9.59 18.31
C THR A 539 20.65 -9.07 19.58
N LYS A 540 20.54 -7.76 19.85
CA LYS A 540 21.18 -7.10 20.99
C LYS A 540 20.19 -6.64 22.06
N SER A 541 18.87 -6.76 21.83
CA SER A 541 17.82 -6.25 22.74
C SER A 541 17.94 -4.75 23.05
N ALA A 542 18.54 -3.98 22.12
CA ALA A 542 18.69 -2.54 22.27
C ALA A 542 17.36 -1.80 22.07
N ASP A 543 17.15 -0.70 22.79
CA ASP A 543 16.07 0.24 22.54
C ASP A 543 16.49 1.22 21.43
N VAL A 544 15.77 1.20 20.30
CA VAL A 544 16.21 1.85 19.07
C VAL A 544 15.25 2.97 18.70
N TRP A 545 15.83 4.14 18.45
CA TRP A 545 15.13 5.37 18.11
C TRP A 545 15.75 5.98 16.86
N VAL A 546 14.92 6.50 15.97
CA VAL A 546 15.36 7.27 14.80
C VAL A 546 14.81 8.68 14.96
N LEU A 547 15.69 9.65 15.18
CA LEU A 547 15.37 11.05 15.31
C LEU A 547 15.64 11.74 13.98
N HIS A 548 14.66 12.40 13.38
CA HIS A 548 14.83 13.01 12.06
C HIS A 548 14.28 14.43 11.98
N GLY A 549 15.00 15.32 11.29
CA GLY A 549 14.62 16.72 11.11
C GLY A 549 13.60 16.95 10.00
N GLY A 550 13.42 18.20 9.61
CA GLY A 550 12.58 18.60 8.48
C GLY A 550 11.08 18.52 8.78
N GLN A 551 10.67 18.66 10.04
CA GLN A 551 9.27 18.63 10.45
C GLN A 551 8.80 19.99 10.96
N THR A 552 7.53 20.29 10.73
CA THR A 552 6.86 21.50 11.24
C THR A 552 6.35 21.32 12.67
N ASP A 553 6.13 20.08 13.11
CA ASP A 553 5.79 19.75 14.49
C ASP A 553 6.41 18.42 14.90
N PHE A 554 6.35 18.10 16.20
CA PHE A 554 6.81 16.82 16.70
C PHE A 554 5.87 15.69 16.29
N ASP A 555 6.43 14.59 15.80
CA ASP A 555 5.70 13.39 15.43
C ASP A 555 6.42 12.15 15.97
N VAL A 556 5.66 11.13 16.36
CA VAL A 556 6.21 9.83 16.77
C VAL A 556 5.41 8.73 16.09
N VAL A 557 6.12 7.92 15.31
CA VAL A 557 5.57 6.77 14.58
C VAL A 557 6.27 5.50 15.05
N LEU A 558 5.48 4.49 15.43
CA LEU A 558 5.99 3.18 15.83
C LEU A 558 5.97 2.21 14.64
N ASP A 559 7.09 1.53 14.41
CA ASP A 559 7.19 0.46 13.41
C ASP A 559 8.07 -0.67 13.96
N GLU A 560 7.43 -1.79 14.32
CA GLU A 560 8.07 -3.02 14.81
C GLU A 560 9.08 -2.81 15.96
N GLY A 561 8.68 -2.00 16.95
CA GLY A 561 9.45 -1.73 18.17
C GLY A 561 10.53 -0.66 18.02
N ILE A 562 10.57 0.04 16.88
CA ILE A 562 11.41 1.22 16.66
C ILE A 562 10.52 2.46 16.63
N ARG A 563 10.98 3.53 17.26
CA ARG A 563 10.30 4.83 17.27
C ARG A 563 10.99 5.77 16.30
N TYR A 564 10.23 6.23 15.30
CA TYR A 564 10.65 7.24 14.35
C TYR A 564 10.07 8.57 14.81
N VAL A 565 10.95 9.44 15.28
CA VAL A 565 10.63 10.72 15.89
C VAL A 565 10.94 11.83 14.91
N GLY A 566 9.89 12.46 14.41
CA GLY A 566 9.96 13.72 13.70
C GLY A 566 10.24 14.86 14.67
N LEU A 567 11.38 15.52 14.50
CA LEU A 567 11.81 16.64 15.32
C LEU A 567 11.47 17.97 14.65
N LYS A 568 10.90 18.88 15.44
CA LYS A 568 10.44 20.18 14.99
C LYS A 568 11.59 21.14 14.70
N ASP A 569 11.55 21.76 13.52
CA ASP A 569 12.47 22.83 13.10
C ASP A 569 12.03 24.20 13.66
N TYR A 570 13.01 25.07 13.95
CA TYR A 570 12.84 26.43 14.46
C TYR A 570 13.66 27.48 13.68
N PRO A 571 13.18 28.73 13.64
CA PRO A 571 11.83 29.19 13.96
C PRO A 571 10.85 28.89 12.81
N GLN A 572 9.54 28.94 13.09
CA GLN A 572 8.49 28.86 12.07
C GLN A 572 7.84 30.25 11.96
N HIS A 573 8.11 31.02 10.92
CA HIS A 573 7.71 32.45 10.83
C HIS A 573 6.21 32.72 10.58
N SER A 574 5.31 31.85 11.05
CA SER A 574 3.85 32.07 11.05
C SER A 574 3.37 32.77 12.32
N ASP A 575 2.11 33.22 12.39
CA ASP A 575 1.45 33.67 13.62
C ASP A 575 1.46 32.56 14.68
N ILE A 576 2.53 32.48 15.47
CA ILE A 576 2.77 31.42 16.44
C ILE A 576 2.01 31.69 17.74
N ASP A 577 1.22 30.72 18.20
CA ASP A 577 0.80 30.66 19.59
C ASP A 577 1.99 30.21 20.46
N VAL A 578 2.62 31.17 21.14
CA VAL A 578 3.84 30.94 21.92
C VAL A 578 3.68 29.90 23.03
N PHE A 579 2.46 29.65 23.52
CA PHE A 579 2.20 28.68 24.58
C PHE A 579 1.90 27.29 24.05
N ASN A 580 1.31 27.21 22.85
CA ASN A 580 0.85 25.95 22.27
C ASN A 580 1.71 25.43 21.13
N GLN A 581 2.58 26.25 20.53
CA GLN A 581 3.35 25.89 19.34
C GLN A 581 4.86 25.97 19.54
N LEU A 582 5.36 26.78 20.48
CA LEU A 582 6.76 26.70 20.90
C LEU A 582 6.88 25.59 21.95
N LYS A 583 7.50 24.48 21.56
CA LYS A 583 7.64 23.26 22.39
C LYS A 583 9.05 22.68 22.30
N TYR A 584 9.41 21.83 23.24
CA TYR A 584 10.61 21.01 23.14
C TYR A 584 10.28 19.57 23.46
N MET A 585 11.08 18.66 22.90
CA MET A 585 10.99 17.26 23.25
C MET A 585 12.11 16.94 24.23
N MET A 586 11.72 16.45 25.41
CA MET A 586 12.61 15.99 26.46
C MET A 586 12.59 14.48 26.51
N PHE A 587 13.75 13.86 26.47
CA PHE A 587 13.91 12.42 26.63
C PHE A 587 14.48 12.11 28.01
N THR A 588 13.92 11.11 28.67
CA THR A 588 14.49 10.52 29.89
C THR A 588 14.91 9.09 29.59
N VAL A 589 16.21 8.82 29.73
CA VAL A 589 16.82 7.50 29.52
C VAL A 589 17.11 6.90 30.89
N ASN A 590 16.47 5.78 31.22
CA ASN A 590 16.69 5.01 32.45
C ASN A 590 17.11 3.59 32.09
N GLU A 591 18.42 3.32 32.08
CA GLU A 591 19.06 2.03 31.75
C GLU A 591 18.50 1.29 30.52
N ASN A 592 17.35 0.62 30.67
CA ASN A 592 16.68 -0.20 29.66
C ASN A 592 15.39 0.42 29.08
N GLN A 593 15.01 1.62 29.49
CA GLN A 593 13.78 2.27 29.05
C GLN A 593 14.00 3.75 28.74
N VAL A 594 13.64 4.14 27.52
CA VAL A 594 13.57 5.55 27.11
C VAL A 594 12.12 6.00 27.09
N THR A 595 11.85 7.15 27.71
CA THR A 595 10.56 7.85 27.69
C THR A 595 10.76 9.27 27.17
N TYR A 596 9.68 9.91 26.71
CA TYR A 596 9.75 11.28 26.23
C TYR A 596 8.52 12.10 26.64
N GLU A 597 8.69 13.42 26.63
CA GLU A 597 7.64 14.40 26.85
C GLU A 597 7.74 15.49 25.78
N ILE A 598 6.60 15.98 25.30
CA ILE A 598 6.52 17.18 24.46
C ILE A 598 5.99 18.32 25.34
N LEU A 599 6.86 19.24 25.73
CA LEU A 599 6.59 20.26 26.73
C LEU A 599 6.54 21.65 26.10
N PRO A 600 5.66 22.56 26.57
CA PRO A 600 5.65 23.93 26.09
C PRO A 600 6.93 24.66 26.53
N LEU A 601 7.47 25.49 25.64
CA LEU A 601 8.67 26.30 25.92
C LEU A 601 8.36 27.44 26.90
N PHE A 602 7.14 27.95 26.86
CA PHE A 602 6.61 28.99 27.73
C PHE A 602 5.32 28.52 28.40
N THR A 603 5.19 28.75 29.70
CA THR A 603 3.93 28.52 30.44
C THR A 603 3.11 29.79 30.50
N LYS A 604 1.77 29.66 30.50
CA LYS A 604 0.84 30.79 30.66
C LYS A 604 0.90 31.41 32.05
#